data_AF-A0A7J2IE67-F1
#
_entry.id   AF-A0A7J2IE67-F1
#
_cell.length_a   1.000
_cell.length_b   1.000
_cell.length_c   1.000
_cell.angle_alpha   90.00
_cell.angle_beta   90.00
_cell.angle_gamma   90.00
#
_symmetry.space_group_name_H-M   'P 1'
#
loop_
_entity.id
_entity.type
_entity.pdbx_description
1 polymer ?
#
loop_
_entity_poly.entity_id
_entity_poly.type
_entity_poly.pdbx_seq_one_letter_code
_entity_poly.pdbx_strand_id
1 'polypeptide(L)'
;MEDEGENGVGADETVRSWGYVLAVSLIILVGAGLIYLNRPHPETGQESENLSIYYLMPPDCEDCDPSMIDEISSELKIEIKGIRTRIVPRPNILVIFGDRADMGLANSRLNILSILCEFANITRACELRDELRDIEFAVDCLNRYNVSSNSVIFYTEEGCDHCNRMNPWIRQLRRENYTFYTIDLADENRTRIADECLYNILDLRGNIPQFACAALGKNHMGAFTSIEEMREFAENCRNA
;
A
#
# COMPACT_ATOMS: atom_id res chain seq x y z
N MET A 1 -21.48 52.92 36.74
CA MET A 1 -22.25 53.99 36.11
C MET A 1 -22.59 53.49 34.73
N GLU A 2 -23.65 52.67 34.69
CA GLU A 2 -25.05 53.09 34.44
C GLU A 2 -25.28 52.90 32.93
N ASP A 3 -25.86 51.79 32.45
CA ASP A 3 -27.12 51.12 32.80
C ASP A 3 -28.33 52.03 32.58
N GLU A 4 -28.98 51.90 31.42
CA GLU A 4 -30.40 52.18 31.12
C GLU A 4 -30.71 51.43 29.80
N GLY A 5 -31.79 50.69 29.59
CA GLY A 5 -33.00 50.48 30.37
C GLY A 5 -34.10 49.97 29.45
N GLU A 6 -35.11 49.35 30.07
CA GLU A 6 -36.52 49.29 29.61
C GLU A 6 -36.89 48.33 28.45
N ASN A 7 -38.01 47.60 28.46
CA ASN A 7 -39.13 47.45 29.40
C ASN A 7 -40.08 46.33 28.92
N GLY A 8 -40.94 45.85 29.83
CA GLY A 8 -42.31 45.40 29.49
C GLY A 8 -42.53 43.89 29.61
N VAL A 9 -42.83 43.33 30.78
CA VAL A 9 -44.11 43.36 31.55
C VAL A 9 -45.23 42.55 30.88
N GLY A 10 -45.81 41.61 31.63
CA GLY A 10 -47.19 41.19 31.41
C GLY A 10 -47.52 39.77 31.85
N ALA A 11 -47.73 39.58 33.15
CA ALA A 11 -48.33 38.39 33.75
C ALA A 11 -49.82 38.26 33.39
N ASP A 12 -50.36 37.03 33.33
CA ASP A 12 -51.55 36.69 34.12
C ASP A 12 -51.72 35.18 34.27
N GLU A 13 -52.09 34.78 35.48
CA GLU A 13 -52.43 33.42 35.89
C GLU A 13 -53.86 33.07 35.45
N THR A 14 -54.13 31.80 35.14
CA THR A 14 -55.12 30.95 35.84
C THR A 14 -55.70 29.80 34.98
N VAL A 15 -55.39 28.58 35.43
CA VAL A 15 -56.33 27.46 35.70
C VAL A 15 -57.33 27.05 34.58
N ARG A 16 -57.17 25.84 34.00
CA ARG A 16 -57.88 24.57 34.37
C ARG A 16 -57.70 23.44 33.34
N SER A 17 -57.03 22.38 33.76
CA SER A 17 -57.45 20.96 33.69
C SER A 17 -57.93 20.33 32.36
N TRP A 18 -57.23 19.30 31.88
CA TRP A 18 -57.62 17.86 31.86
C TRP A 18 -56.80 17.13 30.78
N GLY A 19 -56.07 16.06 31.15
CA GLY A 19 -55.57 15.04 30.22
C GLY A 19 -54.12 14.62 30.42
N TYR A 20 -53.91 13.67 31.32
CA TYR A 20 -52.67 12.91 31.56
C TYR A 20 -51.97 12.42 30.27
N VAL A 21 -50.63 12.47 30.21
CA VAL A 21 -49.74 11.30 30.38
C VAL A 21 -48.32 11.80 30.73
N LEU A 22 -47.77 11.20 31.76
CA LEU A 22 -46.48 11.43 32.40
C LEU A 22 -45.27 11.22 31.48
N ALA A 23 -44.29 12.13 31.62
CA ALA A 23 -42.87 11.90 31.88
C ALA A 23 -42.11 10.98 30.88
N VAL A 24 -40.92 11.32 30.37
CA VAL A 24 -39.75 11.87 31.05
C VAL A 24 -38.87 12.52 29.98
N SER A 25 -38.42 13.74 30.27
CA SER A 25 -37.36 14.45 29.55
C SER A 25 -36.06 13.64 29.52
N LEU A 26 -35.38 13.56 28.37
CA LEU A 26 -33.92 13.56 28.40
C LEU A 26 -33.33 14.36 27.25
N ILE A 27 -32.57 15.36 27.68
CA ILE A 27 -31.90 16.39 26.92
C ILE A 27 -30.76 15.79 26.10
N ILE A 28 -30.67 16.25 24.86
CA ILE A 28 -29.58 16.05 23.92
C ILE A 28 -28.35 16.79 24.44
N LEU A 29 -27.27 16.07 24.73
CA LEU A 29 -25.91 16.60 24.74
C LEU A 29 -25.09 15.77 23.76
N VAL A 30 -24.85 16.36 22.59
CA VAL A 30 -24.00 15.84 21.53
C VAL A 30 -22.55 15.91 22.01
N GLY A 31 -22.08 14.84 22.64
CA GLY A 31 -20.66 14.56 22.81
C GLY A 31 -20.16 13.88 21.55
N ALA A 32 -19.20 14.51 20.87
CA ALA A 32 -18.44 13.94 19.76
C ALA A 32 -17.65 12.72 20.25
N GLY A 33 -18.28 11.56 20.27
CA GLY A 33 -17.65 10.25 20.42
C GLY A 33 -17.36 9.69 19.04
N LEU A 34 -16.08 9.40 18.77
CA LEU A 34 -15.63 8.63 17.62
C LEU A 34 -16.54 7.43 17.41
N ILE A 35 -17.24 7.39 16.27
CA ILE A 35 -17.74 6.13 15.72
C ILE A 35 -16.49 5.40 15.22
N TYR A 36 -15.90 4.58 16.09
CA TYR A 36 -15.09 3.46 15.63
C TYR A 36 -16.02 2.58 14.81
N LEU A 37 -15.98 2.73 13.49
CA LEU A 37 -16.42 1.70 12.58
C LEU A 37 -15.53 0.49 12.88
N ASN A 38 -16.05 -0.43 13.69
CA ASN A 38 -15.55 -1.78 13.82
C ASN A 38 -15.47 -2.36 12.40
N ARG A 39 -14.29 -2.29 11.78
CA ARG A 39 -13.95 -3.23 10.71
C ARG A 39 -13.96 -4.60 11.38
N PRO A 40 -14.78 -5.56 10.93
CA PRO A 40 -14.63 -6.91 11.41
C PRO A 40 -13.19 -7.34 11.09
N HIS A 41 -12.43 -7.71 12.13
CA HIS A 41 -11.23 -8.50 11.95
C HIS A 41 -11.64 -9.78 11.22
N PRO A 42 -11.04 -10.12 10.07
CA PRO A 42 -11.28 -11.41 9.47
C PRO A 42 -10.68 -12.45 10.42
N GLU A 43 -11.56 -13.27 10.99
CA GLU A 43 -11.19 -14.44 11.76
C GLU A 43 -10.28 -15.32 10.92
N THR A 44 -9.12 -15.64 11.49
CA THR A 44 -8.23 -16.67 10.99
C THR A 44 -8.94 -18.02 11.07
N GLY A 45 -9.11 -18.69 9.93
CA GLY A 45 -9.24 -20.16 9.90
C GLY A 45 -10.53 -20.76 9.35
N GLN A 46 -11.05 -20.28 8.21
CA GLN A 46 -11.96 -21.09 7.40
C GLN A 46 -11.56 -21.04 5.92
N GLU A 47 -10.72 -21.99 5.51
CA GLU A 47 -10.49 -22.27 4.09
C GLU A 47 -11.81 -22.68 3.41
N SER A 48 -12.28 -21.82 2.50
CA SER A 48 -12.35 -22.15 1.07
C SER A 48 -13.16 -23.39 0.60
N GLU A 49 -14.18 -23.89 1.29
CA GLU A 49 -15.02 -24.96 0.70
C GLU A 49 -15.71 -24.54 -0.62
N ASN A 50 -15.83 -23.24 -0.88
CA ASN A 50 -16.53 -22.69 -2.04
C ASN A 50 -15.64 -21.92 -3.05
N LEU A 51 -14.31 -21.91 -2.87
CA LEU A 51 -13.40 -21.22 -3.78
C LEU A 51 -12.65 -22.23 -4.64
N SER A 52 -12.69 -22.05 -5.95
CA SER A 52 -11.91 -22.83 -6.92
C SER A 52 -11.28 -21.89 -7.93
N ILE A 53 -9.98 -22.02 -8.12
CA ILE A 53 -9.20 -21.15 -8.99
C ILE A 53 -8.51 -22.00 -10.06
N TYR A 54 -8.66 -21.60 -11.32
CA TYR A 54 -8.10 -22.31 -12.45
C TYR A 54 -7.27 -21.38 -13.32
N TYR A 55 -6.04 -21.78 -13.61
CA TYR A 55 -5.20 -21.13 -14.61
C TYR A 55 -5.40 -21.81 -15.96
N LEU A 56 -6.09 -21.13 -16.87
CA LEU A 56 -6.47 -21.63 -18.18
C LEU A 56 -5.38 -21.29 -19.20
N MET A 57 -4.71 -22.31 -19.73
CA MET A 57 -3.59 -22.20 -20.66
C MET A 57 -4.01 -22.66 -22.06
N PRO A 58 -3.91 -21.80 -23.09
CA PRO A 58 -3.97 -22.23 -24.49
C PRO A 58 -2.93 -23.33 -24.80
N PRO A 59 -3.17 -24.24 -25.76
CA PRO A 59 -2.19 -25.28 -26.10
C PRO A 59 -0.86 -24.72 -26.63
N ASP A 60 -0.94 -23.62 -27.39
CA ASP A 60 0.19 -22.93 -28.03
C ASP A 60 0.44 -21.59 -27.32
N CYS A 61 0.60 -21.63 -25.99
CA CYS A 61 0.67 -20.43 -25.18
C CYS A 61 2.11 -19.94 -25.00
N GLU A 62 2.49 -18.89 -25.73
CA GLU A 62 3.79 -18.22 -25.61
C GLU A 62 3.90 -17.37 -24.33
N ASP A 63 2.79 -16.72 -23.94
CA ASP A 63 2.74 -15.82 -22.79
C ASP A 63 2.39 -16.52 -21.47
N CYS A 64 2.37 -17.86 -21.44
CA CYS A 64 2.02 -18.60 -20.22
C CYS A 64 3.22 -18.65 -19.28
N ASP A 65 2.99 -18.27 -18.03
CA ASP A 65 4.01 -18.33 -16.98
C ASP A 65 3.55 -19.20 -15.80
N PRO A 66 3.77 -20.52 -15.84
CA PRO A 66 3.43 -21.40 -14.72
C PRO A 66 4.21 -21.09 -13.45
N SER A 67 5.45 -20.60 -13.55
CA SER A 67 6.27 -20.23 -12.39
C SER A 67 5.62 -19.11 -11.58
N MET A 68 5.12 -18.07 -12.25
CA MET A 68 4.36 -17.00 -11.60
C MET A 68 3.13 -17.54 -10.85
N ILE A 69 2.44 -18.54 -11.43
CA ILE A 69 1.28 -19.16 -10.77
C ILE A 69 1.70 -19.93 -9.51
N ASP A 70 2.80 -20.68 -9.58
CA ASP A 70 3.34 -21.42 -8.44
C ASP A 70 3.77 -20.48 -7.31
N GLU A 71 4.40 -19.35 -7.64
CA GLU A 71 4.77 -18.30 -6.68
C GLU A 71 3.55 -17.69 -6.00
N ILE A 72 2.54 -17.26 -6.79
CA ILE A 72 1.29 -16.71 -6.25
C ILE A 72 0.59 -17.74 -5.36
N SER A 73 0.50 -18.99 -5.82
CA SER A 73 -0.10 -20.10 -5.08
C SER A 73 0.60 -20.32 -3.74
N SER A 74 1.94 -20.30 -3.73
CA SER A 74 2.76 -20.46 -2.53
C SER A 74 2.58 -19.30 -1.55
N GLU A 75 2.65 -18.06 -2.04
CA GLU A 75 2.56 -16.86 -1.20
C GLU A 75 1.17 -16.66 -0.60
N LEU A 76 0.12 -16.94 -1.38
CA LEU A 76 -1.27 -16.84 -0.93
C LEU A 76 -1.71 -18.09 -0.15
N LYS A 77 -0.95 -19.19 -0.22
CA LYS A 77 -1.31 -20.50 0.34
C LYS A 77 -2.67 -20.99 -0.19
N ILE A 78 -2.88 -20.86 -1.50
CA ILE A 78 -4.11 -21.30 -2.17
C ILE A 78 -3.78 -22.23 -3.33
N GLU A 79 -4.61 -23.23 -3.59
CA GLU A 79 -4.45 -24.11 -4.76
C GLU A 79 -4.94 -23.39 -6.04
N ILE A 80 -4.08 -23.30 -7.06
CA ILE A 80 -4.45 -22.84 -8.40
C ILE A 80 -4.27 -23.99 -9.37
N LYS A 81 -5.36 -24.45 -9.99
CA LYS A 81 -5.35 -25.62 -10.87
C LYS A 81 -5.06 -25.23 -12.32
N GLY A 82 -3.92 -25.66 -12.85
CA GLY A 82 -3.58 -25.48 -14.26
C GLY A 82 -4.44 -26.36 -15.17
N ILE A 83 -5.10 -25.77 -16.17
CA ILE A 83 -5.89 -26.47 -17.19
C ILE A 83 -5.43 -26.03 -18.57
N ARG A 84 -4.98 -26.98 -19.38
CA ARG A 84 -4.77 -26.74 -20.82
C ARG A 84 -6.10 -26.80 -21.55
N THR A 85 -6.45 -25.74 -22.28
CA THR A 85 -7.76 -25.62 -22.95
C THR A 85 -7.70 -24.72 -24.17
N ARG A 86 -8.52 -25.02 -25.18
CA ARG A 86 -8.71 -24.18 -26.38
C ARG A 86 -9.80 -23.11 -26.21
N ILE A 87 -10.43 -23.05 -25.04
CA ILE A 87 -11.55 -22.13 -24.76
C ILE A 87 -11.06 -20.68 -24.70
N VAL A 88 -9.85 -20.45 -24.20
CA VAL A 88 -9.25 -19.13 -24.08
C VAL A 88 -8.15 -18.95 -25.12
N PRO A 89 -8.04 -17.77 -25.77
CA PRO A 89 -6.99 -17.49 -26.76
C PRO A 89 -5.66 -17.05 -26.11
N ARG A 90 -5.68 -16.71 -24.82
CA ARG A 90 -4.56 -16.22 -24.01
C ARG A 90 -4.66 -16.80 -22.60
N PRO A 91 -3.59 -16.79 -21.79
CA PRO A 91 -3.65 -17.26 -20.41
C PRO A 91 -4.69 -16.45 -19.64
N ASN A 92 -5.64 -17.15 -19.03
CA ASN A 92 -6.68 -16.55 -18.19
C ASN A 92 -6.72 -17.21 -16.83
N ILE A 93 -7.17 -16.49 -15.82
CA ILE A 93 -7.49 -17.02 -14.49
C ILE A 93 -9.01 -17.04 -14.36
N LEU A 94 -9.57 -18.21 -14.05
CA LEU A 94 -10.98 -18.39 -13.75
C LEU A 94 -11.11 -18.59 -12.25
N VAL A 95 -11.89 -17.72 -11.61
CA VAL A 95 -12.15 -17.77 -10.17
C VAL A 95 -13.63 -18.09 -9.99
N ILE A 96 -13.91 -19.16 -9.27
CA ILE A 96 -15.27 -19.58 -8.90
C ILE A 96 -15.38 -19.43 -7.39
N PHE A 97 -16.35 -18.64 -6.93
CA PHE A 97 -16.61 -18.42 -5.52
C PHE A 97 -18.11 -18.56 -5.23
N GLY A 98 -18.49 -19.69 -4.63
CA GLY A 98 -19.88 -20.07 -4.43
C GLY A 98 -20.59 -20.32 -5.76
N ASP A 99 -21.64 -19.55 -6.04
CA ASP A 99 -22.43 -19.59 -7.27
C ASP A 99 -21.97 -18.58 -8.33
N ARG A 100 -20.93 -17.80 -8.03
CA ARG A 100 -20.39 -16.77 -8.93
C ARG A 100 -19.10 -17.26 -9.56
N ALA A 101 -18.86 -16.82 -10.79
CA ALA A 101 -17.60 -17.00 -11.49
C ALA A 101 -17.19 -15.71 -12.17
N ASP A 102 -15.89 -15.45 -12.18
CA ASP A 102 -15.27 -14.36 -12.94
C ASP A 102 -13.99 -14.84 -13.60
N MET A 103 -13.60 -14.16 -14.68
CA MET A 103 -12.43 -14.52 -15.47
C MET A 103 -11.65 -13.28 -15.88
N GLY A 104 -10.34 -13.32 -15.64
CA GLY A 104 -9.41 -12.26 -16.02
C GLY A 104 -8.28 -12.77 -16.89
N LEU A 105 -7.59 -11.85 -17.58
CA LEU A 105 -6.31 -12.16 -18.21
C LEU A 105 -5.29 -12.51 -17.12
N ALA A 106 -4.48 -13.53 -17.36
CA ALA A 106 -3.44 -14.00 -16.45
C ALA A 106 -2.04 -13.84 -17.07
N ASN A 107 -1.85 -12.73 -17.77
CA ASN A 107 -0.60 -12.35 -18.43
C ASN A 107 0.31 -11.47 -17.55
N SER A 108 -0.12 -11.16 -16.33
CA SER A 108 0.70 -10.47 -15.33
C SER A 108 0.27 -10.84 -13.93
N ARG A 109 1.22 -10.77 -13.00
CA ARG A 109 0.99 -10.99 -11.57
C ARG A 109 -0.05 -10.03 -11.02
N LEU A 110 0.02 -8.74 -11.42
CA LEU A 110 -0.93 -7.72 -10.99
C LEU A 110 -2.37 -8.07 -11.38
N ASN A 111 -2.60 -8.57 -12.60
CA ASN A 111 -3.94 -8.93 -13.06
C ASN A 111 -4.53 -10.10 -12.25
N ILE A 112 -3.71 -11.10 -11.94
CA ILE A 112 -4.13 -12.25 -11.13
C ILE A 112 -4.42 -11.82 -9.70
N LEU A 113 -3.53 -11.05 -9.08
CA LEU A 113 -3.76 -10.54 -7.73
C LEU A 113 -4.98 -9.61 -7.66
N SER A 114 -5.25 -8.84 -8.73
CA SER A 114 -6.42 -7.95 -8.80
C SER A 114 -7.73 -8.70 -8.77
N ILE A 115 -7.90 -9.75 -9.59
CA ILE A 115 -9.14 -10.54 -9.56
C ILE A 115 -9.28 -11.34 -8.25
N LEU A 116 -8.20 -11.89 -7.71
CA LEU A 116 -8.22 -12.59 -6.43
C LEU A 116 -8.57 -11.65 -5.27
N CYS A 117 -8.10 -10.41 -5.31
CA CYS A 117 -8.46 -9.37 -4.37
C CYS A 117 -9.93 -8.94 -4.53
N GLU A 118 -10.33 -8.51 -5.73
CA GLU A 118 -11.60 -7.80 -5.94
C GLU A 118 -12.80 -8.75 -5.98
N PHE A 119 -12.64 -9.92 -6.60
CA PHE A 119 -13.72 -10.87 -6.78
C PHE A 119 -13.81 -11.88 -5.63
N ALA A 120 -12.68 -12.50 -5.25
CA ALA A 120 -12.62 -13.49 -4.20
C ALA A 120 -12.37 -12.92 -2.79
N ASN A 121 -12.12 -11.60 -2.68
CA ASN A 121 -11.87 -10.91 -1.41
C ASN A 121 -10.73 -11.55 -0.60
N ILE A 122 -9.68 -12.02 -1.28
CA ILE A 122 -8.50 -12.59 -0.63
C ILE A 122 -7.63 -11.44 -0.13
N THR A 123 -7.67 -11.19 1.19
CA THR A 123 -6.94 -10.07 1.83
C THR A 123 -5.48 -10.02 1.43
N ARG A 124 -4.77 -11.16 1.48
CA ARG A 124 -3.34 -11.20 1.14
C ARG A 124 -3.08 -10.87 -0.35
N ALA A 125 -4.01 -11.20 -1.25
CA ALA A 125 -3.90 -10.82 -2.65
C ALA A 125 -4.05 -9.31 -2.84
N CYS A 126 -4.94 -8.67 -2.06
CA CYS A 126 -5.07 -7.21 -2.06
C CYS A 126 -3.78 -6.51 -1.62
N GLU A 127 -3.16 -6.99 -0.53
CA GLU A 127 -1.89 -6.45 -0.03
C GLU A 127 -0.79 -6.56 -1.10
N LEU A 128 -0.58 -7.75 -1.65
CA LEU A 128 0.44 -7.97 -2.69
C LEU A 128 0.17 -7.16 -3.96
N ARG A 129 -1.10 -7.00 -4.35
CA ARG A 129 -1.49 -6.16 -5.49
C ARG A 129 -1.12 -4.71 -5.23
N ASP A 130 -1.47 -4.20 -4.06
CA ASP A 130 -1.22 -2.80 -3.71
C ASP A 130 0.28 -2.53 -3.61
N GLU A 131 1.06 -3.44 -2.99
CA GLU A 131 2.53 -3.40 -2.97
C GLU A 131 3.13 -3.37 -4.40
N LEU A 132 2.66 -4.25 -5.30
CA LEU A 132 3.16 -4.30 -6.68
C LEU A 132 2.81 -3.04 -7.48
N ARG A 133 1.58 -2.54 -7.34
CA ARG A 133 1.15 -1.30 -8.00
C ARG A 133 1.99 -0.11 -7.54
N ASP A 134 2.29 -0.07 -6.26
CA ASP A 134 3.10 0.96 -5.62
C ASP A 134 4.55 0.94 -6.13
N ILE A 135 5.10 -0.26 -6.36
CA ILE A 135 6.40 -0.47 -7.02
C ILE A 135 6.37 0.00 -8.48
N GLU A 136 5.40 -0.45 -9.28
CA GLU A 136 5.26 -0.05 -10.68
C GLU A 136 5.15 1.47 -10.83
N PHE A 137 4.35 2.10 -9.97
CA PHE A 137 4.24 3.56 -9.92
C PHE A 137 5.58 4.24 -9.62
N ALA A 138 6.30 3.79 -8.59
CA ALA A 138 7.58 4.39 -8.20
C ALA A 138 8.62 4.26 -9.33
N VAL A 139 8.71 3.07 -9.95
CA VAL A 139 9.58 2.79 -11.08
C VAL A 139 9.27 3.71 -12.27
N ASP A 140 8.01 3.76 -12.70
CA ASP A 140 7.60 4.61 -13.81
C ASP A 140 7.83 6.10 -13.52
N CYS A 141 7.56 6.53 -12.28
CA CYS A 141 7.77 7.90 -11.86
C CYS A 141 9.25 8.30 -11.93
N LEU A 142 10.15 7.48 -11.38
CA LEU A 142 11.60 7.73 -11.41
C LEU A 142 12.15 7.75 -12.84
N ASN A 143 11.66 6.87 -13.71
CA ASN A 143 12.07 6.82 -15.11
C ASN A 143 11.80 8.15 -15.85
N ARG A 144 10.70 8.86 -15.52
CA ARG A 144 10.43 10.21 -16.08
C ARG A 144 11.51 11.24 -15.71
N TYR A 145 12.22 11.02 -14.62
CA TYR A 145 13.33 11.84 -14.16
C TYR A 145 14.71 11.31 -14.55
N ASN A 146 14.78 10.28 -15.41
CA ASN A 146 16.01 9.56 -15.78
C ASN A 146 16.76 8.97 -14.56
N VAL A 147 16.03 8.63 -13.51
CA VAL A 147 16.57 7.91 -12.35
C VAL A 147 16.30 6.43 -12.57
N SER A 148 17.36 5.62 -12.68
CA SER A 148 17.21 4.18 -12.86
C SER A 148 16.54 3.55 -11.64
N SER A 149 15.51 2.74 -11.87
CA SER A 149 14.76 1.98 -10.86
C SER A 149 15.63 1.02 -10.04
N ASN A 150 16.76 0.60 -10.60
CA ASN A 150 17.71 -0.34 -9.99
C ASN A 150 18.85 0.40 -9.26
N SER A 151 18.72 1.73 -9.11
CA SER A 151 19.62 2.54 -8.28
C SER A 151 19.17 2.50 -6.83
N VAL A 152 20.13 2.43 -5.91
CA VAL A 152 19.84 2.71 -4.51
C VAL A 152 19.62 4.20 -4.34
N ILE A 153 18.44 4.59 -3.89
CA ILE A 153 18.14 5.97 -3.49
C ILE A 153 18.76 6.20 -2.12
N PHE A 154 19.60 7.22 -1.98
CA PHE A 154 20.18 7.63 -0.70
C PHE A 154 19.57 8.98 -0.29
N TYR A 155 18.65 8.94 0.67
CA TYR A 155 17.95 10.10 1.21
C TYR A 155 18.71 10.65 2.42
N THR A 156 19.16 11.90 2.34
CA THR A 156 20.22 12.44 3.20
C THR A 156 20.12 13.96 3.35
N GLU A 157 20.95 14.53 4.23
CA GLU A 157 21.09 15.97 4.43
C GLU A 157 22.55 16.30 4.79
N GLU A 158 23.00 17.48 4.39
CA GLU A 158 24.27 18.04 4.85
C GLU A 158 24.29 18.19 6.39
N GLY A 159 25.44 17.91 7.01
CA GLY A 159 25.60 18.01 8.47
C GLY A 159 25.06 16.82 9.27
N CYS A 160 24.41 15.85 8.64
CA CYS A 160 24.00 14.60 9.28
C CYS A 160 25.20 13.65 9.49
N ASP A 161 25.64 13.46 10.74
CA ASP A 161 26.77 12.58 11.09
C ASP A 161 26.56 11.13 10.61
N HIS A 162 25.37 10.57 10.84
CA HIS A 162 25.03 9.22 10.41
C HIS A 162 25.11 9.07 8.87
N CYS A 163 24.71 10.10 8.14
CA CYS A 163 24.77 10.15 6.69
C CYS A 163 26.20 10.26 6.19
N ASN A 164 27.00 11.13 6.81
CA ASN A 164 28.40 11.35 6.47
C ASN A 164 29.24 10.07 6.58
N ARG A 165 28.92 9.20 7.55
CA ARG A 165 29.57 7.88 7.70
C ARG A 165 29.30 6.93 6.54
N MET A 166 28.20 7.09 5.80
CA MET A 166 27.86 6.24 4.66
C MET A 166 28.59 6.66 3.38
N ASN A 167 28.97 7.93 3.25
CA ASN A 167 29.59 8.47 2.04
C ASN A 167 30.85 7.72 1.56
N PRO A 168 31.79 7.29 2.44
CA PRO A 168 32.93 6.45 2.03
C PRO A 168 32.49 5.12 1.39
N TRP A 169 31.47 4.46 1.95
CA TRP A 169 30.95 3.19 1.45
C TRP A 169 30.21 3.37 0.12
N ILE A 170 29.37 4.40 0.00
CA ILE A 170 28.73 4.76 -1.27
C ILE A 170 29.76 4.97 -2.37
N ARG A 171 30.85 5.72 -2.08
CA ARG A 171 31.93 5.94 -3.05
C ARG A 171 32.64 4.65 -3.42
N GLN A 172 32.86 3.75 -2.47
CA GLN A 172 33.45 2.44 -2.75
C GLN A 172 32.52 1.61 -3.65
N LEU A 173 31.25 1.47 -3.29
CA LEU A 173 30.28 0.69 -4.05
C LEU A 173 30.04 1.25 -5.46
N ARG A 174 30.09 2.58 -5.64
CA ARG A 174 30.07 3.18 -6.99
C ARG A 174 31.25 2.72 -7.86
N ARG A 175 32.44 2.49 -7.29
CA ARG A 175 33.59 1.92 -8.03
C ARG A 175 33.42 0.43 -8.32
N GLU A 176 32.60 -0.25 -7.54
CA GLU A 176 32.17 -1.65 -7.74
C GLU A 176 30.96 -1.75 -8.70
N ASN A 177 30.63 -0.67 -9.43
CA ASN A 177 29.53 -0.55 -10.39
C ASN A 177 28.10 -0.62 -9.79
N TYR A 178 27.93 -0.27 -8.51
CA TYR A 178 26.61 -0.03 -7.95
C TYR A 178 26.14 1.40 -8.21
N THR A 179 24.87 1.58 -8.55
CA THR A 179 24.29 2.89 -8.85
C THR A 179 23.61 3.46 -7.61
N PHE A 180 23.93 4.71 -7.27
CA PHE A 180 23.31 5.43 -6.17
C PHE A 180 22.79 6.77 -6.65
N TYR A 181 21.49 7.02 -6.44
CA TYR A 181 20.88 8.32 -6.66
C TYR A 181 20.70 9.02 -5.31
N THR A 182 21.45 10.11 -5.10
CA THR A 182 21.44 10.82 -3.81
C THR A 182 20.37 11.90 -3.83
N ILE A 183 19.45 11.87 -2.87
CA ILE A 183 18.48 12.93 -2.61
C ILE A 183 18.95 13.66 -1.36
N ASP A 184 19.54 14.82 -1.56
CA ASP A 184 19.91 15.73 -0.47
C ASP A 184 18.70 16.61 -0.17
N LEU A 185 18.29 16.68 1.09
CA LEU A 185 17.18 17.51 1.56
C LEU A 185 17.37 18.99 1.23
N ALA A 186 18.61 19.46 1.09
CA ALA A 186 18.90 20.83 0.65
C ALA A 186 18.65 21.07 -0.85
N ASP A 187 18.48 20.02 -1.66
CA ASP A 187 18.16 20.10 -3.09
C ASP A 187 16.65 19.93 -3.32
N GLU A 188 15.93 21.06 -3.38
CA GLU A 188 14.47 21.10 -3.59
C GLU A 188 14.01 20.29 -4.81
N ASN A 189 14.79 20.25 -5.89
CA ASN A 189 14.41 19.50 -7.10
C ASN A 189 14.43 18.00 -6.85
N ARG A 190 15.40 17.51 -6.09
CA ARG A 190 15.51 16.09 -5.76
C ARG A 190 14.55 15.68 -4.66
N THR A 191 14.30 16.55 -3.69
CA THR A 191 13.27 16.33 -2.67
C THR A 191 11.89 16.20 -3.32
N ARG A 192 11.56 17.02 -4.32
CA ARG A 192 10.32 16.87 -5.10
C ARG A 192 10.22 15.49 -5.77
N ILE A 193 11.31 14.94 -6.28
CA ILE A 193 11.31 13.58 -6.87
C ILE A 193 10.99 12.53 -5.79
N ALA A 194 11.49 12.70 -4.57
CA ALA A 194 11.12 11.81 -3.46
C ALA A 194 9.63 11.92 -3.11
N ASP A 195 9.11 13.14 -3.00
CA ASP A 195 7.70 13.40 -2.71
C ASP A 195 6.76 12.82 -3.78
N GLU A 196 7.14 12.95 -5.06
CA GLU A 196 6.30 12.49 -6.16
C GLU A 196 6.40 10.99 -6.41
N CYS A 197 7.58 10.41 -6.30
CA CYS A 197 7.85 9.05 -6.78
C CYS A 197 8.06 8.03 -5.67
N LEU A 198 8.42 8.45 -4.46
CA LEU A 198 8.90 7.56 -3.40
C LEU A 198 8.13 7.70 -2.09
N TYR A 199 7.00 8.43 -2.06
CA TYR A 199 6.24 8.72 -0.84
C TYR A 199 5.72 7.46 -0.11
N ASN A 200 5.58 6.36 -0.85
CA ASN A 200 5.12 5.06 -0.36
C ASN A 200 6.27 4.12 0.03
N ILE A 201 7.52 4.48 -0.28
CA ILE A 201 8.71 3.68 0.03
C ILE A 201 9.57 4.36 1.11
N LEU A 202 9.81 5.67 0.98
CA LEU A 202 10.54 6.48 1.94
C LEU A 202 9.60 7.03 3.02
N ASP A 203 10.08 7.06 4.26
CA ASP A 203 9.43 7.87 5.29
C ASP A 203 9.95 9.30 5.18
N LEU A 204 9.30 10.12 4.37
CA LEU A 204 9.74 11.49 4.06
C LEU A 204 9.76 12.42 5.29
N ARG A 205 9.10 12.02 6.39
CA ARG A 205 9.09 12.72 7.69
C ARG A 205 9.91 12.00 8.76
N GLY A 206 10.53 10.89 8.39
CA GLY A 206 11.30 10.03 9.26
C GLY A 206 12.74 10.50 9.46
N ASN A 207 13.50 9.67 10.16
CA ASN A 207 14.91 9.93 10.40
C ASN A 207 15.74 9.69 9.13
N ILE A 208 16.89 10.37 9.05
CA ILE A 208 17.90 10.18 8.01
C ILE A 208 19.19 9.55 8.60
N PRO A 209 20.01 8.87 7.79
CA PRO A 209 19.80 8.56 6.37
C PRO A 209 18.72 7.50 6.14
N GLN A 210 18.19 7.43 4.92
CA GLN A 210 17.39 6.30 4.43
C GLN A 210 17.93 5.81 3.10
N PHE A 211 17.72 4.52 2.82
CA PHE A 211 18.11 3.88 1.57
C PHE A 211 16.92 3.15 0.98
N ALA A 212 16.47 3.55 -0.20
CA ALA A 212 15.36 2.90 -0.88
C ALA A 212 15.78 2.21 -2.17
N CYS A 213 15.07 1.16 -2.53
CA CYS A 213 15.12 0.55 -3.85
C CYS A 213 13.71 0.50 -4.43
N ALA A 214 13.45 1.29 -5.47
CA ALA A 214 12.13 1.40 -6.07
C ALA A 214 11.67 0.06 -6.68
N ALA A 215 12.54 -0.61 -7.43
CA ALA A 215 12.24 -1.89 -8.08
C ALA A 215 11.86 -3.02 -7.09
N LEU A 216 12.29 -2.91 -5.82
CA LEU A 216 11.95 -3.87 -4.77
C LEU A 216 10.84 -3.37 -3.84
N GLY A 217 10.45 -2.10 -3.91
CA GLY A 217 9.57 -1.47 -2.92
C GLY A 217 10.16 -1.46 -1.50
N LYS A 218 11.49 -1.57 -1.36
CA LYS A 218 12.15 -1.74 -0.06
C LYS A 218 12.82 -0.46 0.41
N ASN A 219 12.80 -0.26 1.73
CA ASN A 219 13.50 0.81 2.43
C ASN A 219 14.35 0.23 3.57
N HIS A 220 15.53 0.82 3.77
CA HIS A 220 16.38 0.66 4.95
C HIS A 220 16.48 2.02 5.63
N MET A 221 15.90 2.13 6.82
CA MET A 221 15.97 3.36 7.62
C MET A 221 17.20 3.33 8.54
N GLY A 222 17.97 4.41 8.50
CA GLY A 222 19.18 4.57 9.30
C GLY A 222 20.47 4.24 8.56
N ALA A 223 21.59 4.45 9.26
CA ALA A 223 22.90 4.11 8.73
C ALA A 223 23.14 2.59 8.88
N PHE A 224 23.65 1.98 7.81
CA PHE A 224 24.11 0.60 7.83
C PHE A 224 25.19 0.38 8.89
N THR A 225 25.23 -0.84 9.44
CA THR A 225 26.22 -1.22 10.46
C THR A 225 27.55 -1.70 9.85
N SER A 226 27.52 -2.15 8.59
CA SER A 226 28.68 -2.62 7.84
C SER A 226 28.54 -2.30 6.34
N ILE A 227 29.66 -2.31 5.61
CA ILE A 227 29.63 -2.16 4.15
C ILE A 227 29.06 -3.41 3.47
N GLU A 228 29.21 -4.59 4.07
CA GLU A 228 28.65 -5.85 3.57
C GLU A 228 27.12 -5.78 3.51
N GLU A 229 26.48 -5.29 4.58
CA GLU A 229 25.03 -5.11 4.65
C GLU A 229 24.53 -4.11 3.58
N MET A 230 25.27 -3.00 3.42
CA MET A 230 24.97 -2.01 2.39
C MET A 230 25.15 -2.57 0.96
N ARG A 231 26.18 -3.38 0.75
CA ARG A 231 26.45 -4.05 -0.52
C ARG A 231 25.35 -5.04 -0.85
N GLU A 232 24.91 -5.83 0.11
CA GLU A 232 23.79 -6.77 -0.08
C GLU A 232 22.51 -6.04 -0.49
N PHE A 233 22.19 -4.92 0.16
CA PHE A 233 21.06 -4.09 -0.23
C PHE A 233 21.19 -3.57 -1.68
N ALA A 234 22.38 -3.08 -2.04
CA ALA A 234 22.65 -2.58 -3.39
C ALA A 234 22.65 -3.69 -4.46
N GLU A 235 23.12 -4.88 -4.12
CA GLU A 235 23.10 -6.08 -4.98
C GLU A 235 21.67 -6.51 -5.26
N ASN A 236 20.86 -6.62 -4.21
CA ASN A 236 19.44 -6.94 -4.36
C ASN A 236 18.74 -5.91 -5.24
N CYS A 237 19.02 -4.62 -5.04
CA CYS A 237 18.40 -3.57 -5.85
C CYS A 237 18.83 -3.62 -7.32
N ARG A 238 20.09 -3.96 -7.59
CA ARG A 238 20.61 -4.08 -8.95
C ARG A 238 19.95 -5.23 -9.72
N ASN A 239 19.69 -6.34 -9.02
CA ASN A 239 19.18 -7.59 -9.59
C ASN A 239 17.64 -7.74 -9.49
N ALA A 240 16.96 -6.67 -9.10
CA ALA A 240 15.50 -6.58 -9.05
C ALA A 240 14.87 -6.67 -10.44
#